data_AF-D5PDT1-F1
#
_entry.id   AF-D5PDT1-F1
#
_cell.length_a   1.000
_cell.length_b   1.000
_cell.length_c   1.000
_cell.angle_alpha   90.00
_cell.angle_beta   90.00
_cell.angle_gamma   90.00
#
_symmetry.space_group_name_H-M   'P 1'
#
loop_
_entity.id
_entity.type
_entity.pdbx_description
1 polymer ?
#
loop_
_entity_poly.entity_id
_entity_poly.type
_entity_poly.pdbx_seq_one_letter_code
_entity_poly.pdbx_strand_id
1 'polypeptide(L)'
;MRFALATLGTRGDVEPCAAIARELQRRGHDVRMAVPPNYVGFIEAAGLTAIPHGRDQVQQNAEIARKYGATPNPAVMAWEIVRDITELWPALG
;
A
#
# COMPACT_ATOMS: atom_id res chain seq x y z
N MET A 1 -8.03 -13.01 -16.51
CA MET A 1 -6.62 -13.10 -16.05
C MET A 1 -6.59 -12.90 -14.55
N ARG A 2 -5.46 -13.18 -13.89
CA ARG A 2 -5.22 -12.92 -12.46
C ARG A 2 -4.28 -11.73 -12.32
N PHE A 3 -4.66 -10.75 -11.51
CA PHE A 3 -3.85 -9.56 -11.22
C PHE A 3 -3.60 -9.43 -9.73
N ALA A 4 -2.36 -9.14 -9.38
CA ALA A 4 -1.99 -8.64 -8.06
C ALA A 4 -1.68 -7.15 -8.19
N LEU A 5 -2.36 -6.34 -7.39
CA LEU A 5 -2.04 -4.93 -7.20
C LEU A 5 -1.50 -4.78 -5.80
N ALA A 6 -0.33 -4.18 -5.64
CA ALA A 6 0.30 -4.09 -4.35
C ALA A 6 0.80 -2.66 -4.12
N THR A 7 0.49 -2.11 -2.96
CA THR A 7 0.96 -0.80 -2.54
C THR A 7 1.35 -0.83 -1.07
N LEU A 8 2.45 -0.15 -0.75
CA LEU A 8 2.96 0.11 0.59
C LEU A 8 2.85 1.61 0.91
N GLY A 9 1.95 2.31 0.24
CA GLY A 9 1.80 3.76 0.34
C GLY A 9 0.59 4.19 1.17
N THR A 10 0.33 5.49 1.15
CA THR A 10 -0.78 6.09 1.89
C THR A 10 -2.08 6.03 1.10
N ARG A 11 -3.12 6.72 1.57
CA ARG A 11 -4.42 6.83 0.87
C ARG A 11 -4.27 7.28 -0.59
N GLY A 12 -3.31 8.18 -0.86
CA GLY A 12 -3.02 8.67 -2.22
C GLY A 12 -2.55 7.57 -3.18
N ASP A 13 -1.98 6.48 -2.68
CA ASP A 13 -1.58 5.31 -3.45
C ASP A 13 -2.69 4.26 -3.50
N VAL A 14 -3.41 4.07 -2.38
CA VAL A 14 -4.43 3.03 -2.21
C VAL A 14 -5.68 3.30 -3.04
N GLU A 15 -6.21 4.53 -3.04
CA GLU A 15 -7.47 4.83 -3.74
C GLU A 15 -7.37 4.69 -5.27
N PRO A 16 -6.33 5.20 -5.95
CA PRO A 16 -6.17 4.98 -7.38
C PRO A 16 -5.98 3.51 -7.73
N CYS A 17 -5.22 2.75 -6.93
CA CYS A 17 -5.08 1.31 -7.12
C CYS A 17 -6.42 0.58 -6.97
N ALA A 18 -7.25 0.98 -6.00
CA ALA A 18 -8.59 0.43 -5.83
C ALA A 18 -9.49 0.72 -7.03
N ALA A 19 -9.45 1.94 -7.57
CA ALA A 19 -10.19 2.29 -8.78
C ALA A 19 -9.80 1.42 -9.99
N ILE A 20 -8.49 1.20 -10.18
CA ILE A 20 -7.97 0.31 -11.22
C ILE A 20 -8.43 -1.14 -10.97
N ALA A 21 -8.33 -1.62 -9.74
CA ALA A 21 -8.74 -2.97 -9.35
C ALA A 21 -10.23 -3.22 -9.63
N ARG A 22 -11.10 -2.23 -9.31
CA ARG A 22 -12.53 -2.29 -9.61
C ARG A 22 -12.78 -2.44 -11.09
N GLU A 23 -12.09 -1.66 -11.92
CA GLU A 23 -12.28 -1.71 -13.36
C GLU A 23 -11.78 -3.04 -13.96
N LEU A 24 -10.66 -3.57 -13.46
CA LEU A 24 -10.17 -4.89 -13.85
C LEU A 24 -11.16 -6.00 -13.43
N GLN A 25 -11.70 -5.94 -12.21
CA GLN A 25 -12.71 -6.89 -11.74
C GLN A 25 -13.98 -6.81 -12.60
N ARG A 26 -14.44 -5.60 -12.95
CA ARG A 26 -15.61 -5.37 -13.82
C ARG A 26 -15.42 -5.98 -15.22
N ARG A 27 -14.19 -6.06 -15.70
CA ARG A 27 -13.83 -6.72 -16.97
C ARG A 27 -13.71 -8.25 -16.86
N GLY A 28 -14.06 -8.84 -15.72
CA GLY A 28 -14.05 -10.28 -15.49
C GLY A 28 -12.67 -10.83 -15.13
N HIS A 29 -11.79 -10.02 -14.55
CA HIS A 29 -10.49 -10.47 -14.05
C HIS A 29 -10.55 -10.80 -12.55
N ASP A 30 -9.75 -11.78 -12.12
CA ASP A 30 -9.51 -12.06 -10.70
C ASP A 30 -8.45 -11.08 -10.20
N VAL A 31 -8.79 -10.25 -9.23
CA VAL A 31 -7.94 -9.16 -8.73
C VAL A 31 -7.84 -9.25 -7.23
N ARG A 32 -6.61 -9.21 -6.72
CA ARG A 32 -6.32 -9.12 -5.28
C ARG A 32 -5.43 -7.92 -5.03
N MET A 33 -5.67 -7.24 -3.91
CA MET A 33 -4.92 -6.06 -3.51
C MET A 33 -4.14 -6.31 -2.22
N ALA A 34 -2.81 -6.20 -2.28
CA ALA A 34 -1.96 -6.16 -1.10
C ALA A 34 -1.80 -4.70 -0.63
N VAL A 35 -2.26 -4.39 0.57
CA VAL A 35 -2.32 -3.02 1.10
C VAL A 35 -1.92 -2.97 2.57
N PRO A 36 -1.50 -1.79 3.09
CA PRO A 36 -1.26 -1.61 4.51
C PRO A 36 -2.45 -2.08 5.36
N PRO A 37 -2.24 -2.71 6.52
CA PRO A 37 -3.31 -3.31 7.32
C PRO A 37 -4.46 -2.35 7.63
N ASN A 38 -4.17 -1.06 7.83
CA ASN A 38 -5.16 -0.03 8.12
C ASN A 38 -6.07 0.34 6.92
N TYR A 39 -5.80 -0.15 5.72
CA TYR A 39 -6.63 0.05 4.52
C TYR A 39 -7.40 -1.20 4.07
N VAL A 40 -7.25 -2.35 4.74
CA VAL A 40 -7.98 -3.58 4.40
C VAL A 40 -9.48 -3.34 4.34
N GLY A 41 -10.06 -2.76 5.41
CA GLY A 41 -11.49 -2.48 5.45
C GLY A 41 -11.97 -1.51 4.37
N PHE A 42 -11.12 -0.57 3.94
CA PHE A 42 -11.44 0.32 2.82
C PHE A 42 -11.54 -0.44 1.49
N ILE A 43 -10.59 -1.35 1.22
CA ILE A 43 -10.60 -2.17 0.01
C ILE A 43 -11.77 -3.16 0.00
N GLU A 44 -12.05 -3.79 1.14
CA GLU A 44 -13.19 -4.70 1.29
C GLU A 44 -14.53 -3.97 1.11
N ALA A 45 -14.66 -2.75 1.65
CA ALA A 45 -15.85 -1.91 1.44
C ALA A 45 -16.04 -1.51 -0.04
N ALA A 46 -14.96 -1.45 -0.83
CA ALA A 46 -15.03 -1.28 -2.28
C ALA A 46 -15.41 -2.58 -3.02
N GLY A 47 -15.65 -3.70 -2.33
CA GLY A 47 -15.99 -4.99 -2.95
C GLY A 47 -14.81 -5.67 -3.63
N LEU A 48 -13.59 -5.42 -3.15
CA LEU A 48 -12.35 -6.01 -3.63
C LEU A 48 -11.75 -6.93 -2.58
N THR A 49 -10.98 -7.94 -3.02
CA THR A 49 -10.24 -8.82 -2.11
C THR A 49 -8.97 -8.13 -1.64
N ALA A 50 -8.85 -7.91 -0.34
CA ALA A 50 -7.69 -7.32 0.30
C ALA A 50 -6.78 -8.38 0.95
N ILE A 51 -5.47 -8.13 0.93
CA ILE A 51 -4.44 -8.89 1.64
C ILE A 51 -3.65 -7.87 2.48
N PRO A 52 -3.61 -7.98 3.82
CA PRO A 52 -2.79 -7.10 4.64
C PRO A 52 -1.31 -7.33 4.33
N HIS A 53 -0.59 -6.24 4.04
CA HIS A 53 0.83 -6.28 3.70
C HIS A 53 1.53 -5.00 4.13
N GLY A 54 2.72 -5.12 4.72
CA GLY A 54 3.50 -4.00 5.23
C GLY A 54 3.02 -3.46 6.58
N ARG A 55 3.40 -2.22 6.88
CA ARG A 55 3.13 -1.57 8.18
C ARG A 55 1.88 -0.71 8.12
N ASP A 56 1.28 -0.42 9.28
CA ASP A 56 0.24 0.60 9.39
C ASP A 56 0.81 1.97 9.00
N GLN A 57 0.20 2.62 8.01
CA GLN A 57 0.70 3.86 7.44
C GLN A 57 0.65 5.06 8.39
N VAL A 58 -0.35 5.10 9.27
CA VAL A 58 -0.48 6.17 10.25
C VAL A 58 0.67 6.07 11.25
N GLN A 59 0.95 4.86 11.70
CA GLN A 59 2.06 4.58 12.62
C GLN A 59 3.41 4.86 11.96
N GLN A 60 3.60 4.39 10.72
CA GLN A 60 4.82 4.63 9.96
C GLN A 60 5.11 6.12 9.76
N ASN A 61 4.10 6.91 9.37
CA ASN A 61 4.27 8.35 9.20
C ASN A 61 4.59 9.06 10.51
N ALA A 62 3.98 8.63 11.62
CA ALA A 62 4.31 9.16 12.94
C ALA A 62 5.76 8.85 13.35
N GLU A 63 6.25 7.64 13.04
CA GLU A 63 7.64 7.26 13.30
C GLU A 63 8.64 8.05 12.45
N ILE A 64 8.34 8.26 11.17
CA ILE A 64 9.14 9.08 10.26
C ILE A 64 9.21 10.52 10.79
N ALA A 65 8.08 11.10 11.16
CA ALA A 65 8.02 12.45 11.72
C ALA A 65 8.82 12.57 13.03
N ARG A 66 8.76 11.53 13.88
CA ARG A 66 9.56 11.47 15.11
C ARG A 66 11.07 11.39 14.84
N LYS A 67 11.50 10.60 13.85
CA LYS A 67 12.92 10.38 13.55
C LYS A 67 13.55 11.55 12.78
N TYR A 68 12.82 12.16 11.86
CA TYR A 68 13.36 13.08 10.86
C TYR A 68 12.69 14.47 10.85
N GLY A 69 11.72 14.70 11.73
CA GLY A 69 10.92 15.92 11.77
C GLY A 69 9.74 15.91 10.79
N ALA A 70 8.91 16.95 10.85
CA ALA A 70 7.69 17.05 10.03
C ALA A 70 7.96 17.21 8.52
N THR A 71 9.17 17.65 8.15
CA THR A 71 9.59 17.81 6.76
C THR A 71 10.95 17.12 6.54
N PRO A 72 10.96 15.78 6.45
CA PRO A 72 12.18 15.04 6.19
C PRO A 72 12.80 15.43 4.84
N ASN A 73 14.13 15.38 4.74
CA ASN A 73 14.82 15.58 3.46
C ASN A 73 14.38 14.48 2.46
N PRO A 74 14.08 14.82 1.19
CA PRO A 74 13.76 13.86 0.13
C PRO A 74 14.73 12.67 0.01
N ALA A 75 16.02 12.87 0.24
CA ALA A 75 17.01 11.79 0.20
C ALA A 75 16.78 10.73 1.31
N VAL A 76 16.37 11.19 2.51
CA VAL A 76 16.03 10.29 3.61
C VAL A 76 14.74 9.53 3.31
N MET A 77 13.74 10.20 2.72
CA MET A 77 12.50 9.54 2.30
C MET A 77 12.73 8.50 1.21
N ALA A 78 13.55 8.82 0.21
CA ALA A 78 13.94 7.86 -0.80
C ALA A 78 14.63 6.63 -0.18
N TRP A 79 15.49 6.82 0.81
CA TRP A 79 16.12 5.73 1.53
C TRP A 79 15.13 4.87 2.33
N GLU A 80 14.20 5.49 3.07
CA GLU A 80 13.15 4.76 3.81
C GLU A 80 12.27 3.94 2.85
N ILE A 81 11.88 4.52 1.71
CA ILE A 81 11.10 3.84 0.67
C ILE A 81 11.86 2.65 0.10
N VAL A 82 13.14 2.83 -0.28
CA VAL A 82 13.97 1.74 -0.80
C VAL A 82 14.11 0.62 0.23
N ARG A 83 14.36 0.96 1.50
CA ARG A 83 14.45 -0.02 2.58
C ARG A 83 13.16 -0.83 2.69
N ASP A 84 12.01 -0.16 2.76
CA ASP A 84 10.72 -0.82 2.91
C ASP A 84 10.38 -1.69 1.70
N ILE A 85 10.68 -1.24 0.48
CA ILE A 85 10.55 -2.04 -0.75
C ILE A 85 11.40 -3.31 -0.65
N THR A 86 12.66 -3.20 -0.21
CA THR A 86 13.57 -4.35 -0.12
C THR A 86 13.21 -5.33 1.00
N GLU A 87 12.66 -4.85 2.11
CA GLU A 87 12.29 -5.67 3.26
C GLU A 87 10.92 -6.33 3.08
N LEU A 88 9.95 -5.59 2.54
CA LEU A 88 8.54 -5.99 2.54
C LEU A 88 8.15 -6.75 1.28
N TRP A 89 8.64 -6.39 0.09
CA TRP A 89 8.20 -7.10 -1.13
C TRP A 89 8.53 -8.59 -1.16
N PRO A 90 9.70 -9.05 -0.68
CA PRO A 90 9.97 -10.48 -0.60
C PRO A 90 8.99 -11.24 0.31
N ALA A 91 8.33 -10.57 1.25
CA ALA A 91 7.36 -11.18 2.16
C ALA A 91 5.96 -11.35 1.52
N LEU A 92 5.71 -10.80 0.33
CA LEU A 92 4.42 -10.93 -0.36
C LEU A 92 4.24 -12.31 -1.03
N GLY A 93 5.34 -13.03 -1.27
CA GLY A 93 5.36 -14.34 -1.94
C GLY A 93 5.81 -14.28 -3.38
#